data_AF-A0A3E0PV68-F1
#
_entry.id   AF-A0A3E0PV68-F1
#
_cell.length_a   1.000
_cell.length_b   1.000
_cell.length_c   1.000
_cell.angle_alpha   90.00
_cell.angle_beta   90.00
_cell.angle_gamma   90.00
#
_symmetry.space_group_name_H-M   'P 1'
#
loop_
_entity.id
_entity.type
_entity.pdbx_description
1 polymer ?
#
loop_
_entity_poly.entity_id
_entity_poly.type
_entity_poly.pdbx_seq_one_letter_code
_entity_poly.pdbx_strand_id
1 'polypeptide(L)'
;MLHTKSVLWLALLVSAVAVPPMIAAQQDEDAAAAEEAEESQPRGRLPNHFGKIGVSEEQRLKIYGIQADYNAQVDELLAQVEELRGERDAAIEAVLTPGQRERLKELREEAARNRAARRQSE
;
A
#
# COMPACT_ATOMS: atom_id res chain seq x y z
N MET A 1 -17.78 3.19 24.61
CA MET A 1 -17.39 3.70 25.94
C MET A 1 -15.96 4.20 25.85
N LEU A 2 -15.80 5.49 26.09
CA LEU A 2 -14.54 6.23 25.95
C LEU A 2 -13.58 5.81 27.08
N HIS A 3 -12.35 5.44 26.76
CA HIS A 3 -11.29 5.33 27.76
C HIS A 3 -10.56 6.67 27.86
N THR A 4 -10.98 7.45 28.84
CA THR A 4 -10.43 8.74 29.24
C THR A 4 -9.46 8.60 30.42
N LYS A 5 -8.33 9.32 30.35
CA LYS A 5 -7.60 10.03 31.43
C LYS A 5 -6.70 9.24 32.41
N SER A 6 -5.39 9.55 32.33
CA SER A 6 -4.46 9.76 33.47
C SER A 6 -3.50 10.89 33.05
N VAL A 7 -3.84 12.17 33.25
CA VAL A 7 -3.57 13.04 34.42
C VAL A 7 -2.15 12.93 34.99
N LEU A 8 -1.35 13.90 34.54
CA LEU A 8 -0.37 14.72 35.27
C LEU A 8 0.44 14.07 36.41
N TRP A 9 1.75 13.98 36.19
CA TRP A 9 2.73 14.36 37.20
C TRP A 9 3.39 15.67 36.80
N LEU A 10 3.09 16.70 37.58
CA LEU A 10 3.76 17.99 37.58
C LEU A 10 5.05 17.83 38.42
N ALA A 11 6.22 17.89 37.78
CA ALA A 11 7.48 18.10 38.47
C ALA A 11 8.15 19.34 37.88
N LEU A 12 7.88 20.46 38.55
CA LEU A 12 8.57 21.73 38.37
C LEU A 12 10.01 21.56 38.87
N LEU A 13 10.98 21.58 37.95
CA LEU A 13 12.39 21.69 38.29
C LEU A 13 13.02 22.75 37.39
N VAL A 14 13.00 23.98 37.90
CA VAL A 14 13.79 25.10 37.37
C VAL A 14 15.25 24.78 37.68
N SER A 15 15.98 24.31 36.67
CA SER A 15 17.44 24.27 36.69
C SER A 15 17.95 25.30 35.70
N ALA A 16 18.66 26.30 36.21
CA ALA A 16 19.34 27.31 35.42
C ALA A 16 20.48 26.64 34.64
N VAL A 17 20.26 26.39 33.35
CA VAL A 17 21.31 25.98 32.42
C VAL A 17 21.85 27.24 31.76
N ALA A 18 23.11 27.52 32.03
CA ALA A 18 23.89 28.52 31.30
C ALA A 18 23.91 28.16 29.81
N VAL A 19 23.50 29.09 28.95
CA VAL A 19 23.51 28.95 27.49
C VAL A 19 24.90 29.32 26.98
N PRO A 20 25.71 28.37 26.49
CA PRO A 20 26.87 28.69 25.66
C PRO A 20 26.41 29.08 24.24
N PRO A 21 27.15 29.92 23.50
CA PRO A 21 26.80 30.27 22.13
C PRO A 21 27.13 29.09 21.22
N MET A 22 26.16 28.21 20.98
CA MET A 22 26.27 27.10 20.04
C MET A 22 25.69 27.51 18.68
N ILE A 23 26.21 28.60 18.10
CA ILE A 23 25.98 28.94 16.68
C ILE A 23 27.15 28.37 15.90
N ALA A 24 27.12 27.06 15.64
CA ALA A 24 28.02 26.39 14.69
C ALA A 24 27.55 24.97 14.33
N ALA A 25 26.70 24.33 15.15
CA ALA A 25 26.31 22.92 14.95
C ALA A 25 24.91 22.71 14.34
N GLN A 26 24.11 23.77 14.18
CA GLN A 26 22.76 23.65 13.58
C GLN A 26 22.78 23.56 12.05
N GLN A 27 23.90 23.90 11.40
CA GLN A 27 23.99 23.87 9.93
C GLN A 27 24.18 22.46 9.37
N ASP A 28 24.71 21.52 10.17
CA ASP A 28 24.94 20.14 9.73
C ASP A 28 23.72 19.23 9.94
N GLU A 29 22.88 19.49 10.95
CA GLU A 29 21.63 18.73 11.15
C GLU A 29 20.51 19.12 10.15
N ASP A 30 20.37 20.40 9.79
CA ASP A 30 19.43 20.83 8.75
C ASP A 30 19.85 20.33 7.36
N ALA A 31 21.16 20.20 7.10
CA ALA A 31 21.67 19.65 5.84
C ALA A 31 21.42 18.14 5.73
N ALA A 32 21.64 17.39 6.81
CA ALA A 32 21.37 15.94 6.84
C ALA A 32 19.87 15.62 6.77
N ALA A 33 19.01 16.43 7.41
CA ALA A 33 17.56 16.29 7.30
C ALA A 33 17.01 16.68 5.92
N ALA A 34 17.66 17.64 5.22
CA ALA A 34 17.33 17.97 3.84
C ALA A 34 17.79 16.89 2.85
N GLU A 35 18.91 16.21 3.11
CA GLU A 35 19.42 15.11 2.29
C GLU A 35 18.58 13.83 2.45
N GLU A 36 18.12 13.49 3.66
CA GLU A 36 17.17 12.38 3.89
C GLU A 36 15.75 12.67 3.34
N ALA A 37 15.34 13.95 3.25
CA ALA A 37 14.06 14.34 2.67
C ALA A 37 14.02 14.27 1.13
N GLU A 38 15.17 14.31 0.44
CA GLU A 38 15.24 14.12 -1.02
C GLU A 38 15.13 12.66 -1.47
N GLU A 39 15.45 11.69 -0.59
CA GLU A 39 15.57 10.28 -1.01
C GLU A 39 14.23 9.53 -1.18
N SER A 40 13.10 10.08 -0.74
CA SER A 40 11.82 9.36 -0.79
C SER A 40 10.64 10.14 -1.37
N GLN A 41 10.90 11.17 -2.19
CA GLN A 41 9.84 11.80 -2.98
C GLN A 41 9.06 10.71 -3.72
N PRO A 42 7.72 10.61 -3.56
CA PRO A 42 6.95 9.55 -4.17
C PRO A 42 7.13 9.62 -5.69
N ARG A 43 7.69 8.57 -6.30
CA ARG A 43 7.92 8.49 -7.75
C ARG A 43 6.84 7.60 -8.36
N GLY A 44 6.00 8.19 -9.19
CA GLY A 44 4.92 7.49 -9.89
C GLY A 44 4.82 7.87 -11.35
N ARG A 45 3.91 7.21 -12.07
CA ARG A 45 3.55 7.60 -13.44
C ARG A 45 2.38 8.56 -13.39
N LEU A 46 2.53 9.72 -14.03
CA LEU A 46 1.41 10.63 -14.20
C LEU A 46 0.25 9.95 -14.95
N PRO A 47 -0.99 10.28 -14.60
CA PRO A 47 -2.14 9.87 -15.38
C PRO A 47 -2.01 10.31 -16.84
N ASN A 48 -2.70 9.58 -17.72
CA ASN A 48 -2.63 9.84 -19.15
C ASN A 48 -2.96 11.31 -19.47
N HIS A 49 -2.16 11.91 -20.35
CA HIS A 49 -2.26 13.32 -20.79
C HIS A 49 -1.91 14.40 -19.76
N PHE A 50 -1.72 14.09 -18.47
CA PHE A 50 -1.41 15.11 -17.46
C PHE A 50 -0.05 15.79 -17.71
N GLY A 51 0.91 15.08 -18.29
CA GLY A 51 2.18 15.69 -18.71
C GLY A 51 2.04 16.74 -19.82
N LYS A 52 0.93 16.76 -20.57
CA LYS A 52 0.71 17.69 -21.70
C LYS A 52 0.08 19.02 -21.29
N ILE A 53 -0.47 19.12 -20.08
CA ILE A 53 -1.18 20.32 -19.59
C ILE A 53 -0.30 21.19 -18.68
N GLY A 54 1.01 20.91 -18.63
CA GLY A 54 1.95 21.72 -17.86
C GLY A 54 1.79 21.61 -16.34
N VAL A 55 1.50 20.42 -15.81
CA VAL A 55 1.46 20.20 -14.35
C VAL A 55 2.80 20.52 -13.69
N SER A 56 2.75 21.32 -12.62
CA SER A 56 3.92 21.69 -11.83
C SER A 56 4.50 20.51 -11.06
N GLU A 57 5.72 20.65 -10.55
CA GLU A 57 6.35 19.66 -9.68
C GLU A 57 5.54 19.42 -8.40
N GLU A 58 5.09 20.50 -7.74
CA GLU A 58 4.23 20.39 -6.57
C GLU A 58 2.93 19.61 -6.86
N GLN A 59 2.31 19.86 -8.02
CA GLN A 59 1.13 19.11 -8.44
C GLN A 59 1.44 17.64 -8.71
N ARG A 60 2.61 17.33 -9.30
CA ARG A 60 3.05 15.94 -9.52
C ARG A 60 3.20 15.19 -8.21
N LEU A 61 3.84 15.80 -7.22
CA LEU A 61 4.03 15.19 -5.90
C LEU A 61 2.68 14.91 -5.22
N LYS A 62 1.74 15.86 -5.28
CA LYS A 62 0.37 15.66 -4.79
C LYS A 62 -0.34 14.52 -5.52
N ILE A 63 -0.22 14.46 -6.85
CA ILE A 63 -0.81 13.39 -7.65
C ILE A 63 -0.24 12.03 -7.25
N TYR A 64 1.07 11.93 -7.05
CA TYR A 64 1.70 10.67 -6.64
C TYR A 64 1.29 10.23 -5.24
N GLY A 65 1.16 11.18 -4.29
CA GLY A 65 0.59 10.89 -2.96
C GLY A 65 -0.82 10.35 -3.05
N ILE A 66 -1.71 11.02 -3.81
CA ILE A 66 -3.07 10.55 -4.05
C ILE A 66 -3.08 9.14 -4.66
N GLN A 67 -2.25 8.90 -5.67
CA GLN A 67 -2.15 7.57 -6.30
C GLN A 67 -1.72 6.51 -5.29
N ALA A 68 -0.72 6.77 -4.45
CA ALA A 68 -0.25 5.82 -3.45
C ALA A 68 -1.36 5.49 -2.43
N ASP A 69 -2.03 6.50 -1.90
CA ASP A 69 -3.10 6.33 -0.90
C ASP A 69 -4.27 5.50 -1.44
N TYR A 70 -4.69 5.78 -2.67
CA TYR A 70 -5.80 5.05 -3.29
C TYR A 70 -5.39 3.67 -3.79
N ASN A 71 -4.15 3.49 -4.29
CA ASN A 71 -3.68 2.17 -4.70
C ASN A 71 -3.66 1.20 -3.51
N ALA A 72 -3.19 1.65 -2.33
CA ALA A 72 -3.20 0.81 -1.13
C ALA A 72 -4.62 0.36 -0.75
N GLN A 73 -5.60 1.27 -0.79
CA GLN A 73 -7.02 0.93 -0.53
C GLN A 73 -7.61 0.02 -1.60
N VAL A 74 -7.27 0.24 -2.87
CA VAL A 74 -7.71 -0.61 -3.99
C VAL A 74 -7.14 -2.02 -3.83
N ASP A 75 -5.87 -2.16 -3.49
CA ASP A 75 -5.23 -3.46 -3.30
C ASP A 75 -5.88 -4.23 -2.14
N GLU A 76 -6.20 -3.54 -1.04
CA GLU A 76 -6.95 -4.12 0.08
C GLU A 76 -8.34 -4.61 -0.35
N LEU A 77 -9.10 -3.79 -1.10
CA LEU A 77 -10.41 -4.17 -1.61
C LEU A 77 -10.33 -5.33 -2.60
N LEU A 78 -9.32 -5.36 -3.46
CA LEU A 78 -9.11 -6.46 -4.39
C LEU A 78 -8.79 -7.77 -3.66
N ALA A 79 -8.01 -7.72 -2.58
CA ALA A 79 -7.76 -8.89 -1.74
C ALA A 79 -9.06 -9.43 -1.12
N GLN A 80 -9.91 -8.55 -0.58
CA GLN A 80 -11.23 -8.93 -0.04
C GLN A 80 -12.14 -9.52 -1.13
N VAL A 81 -12.10 -8.98 -2.34
CA VAL A 81 -12.87 -9.51 -3.48
C VAL A 81 -12.39 -10.91 -3.86
N GLU A 82 -11.08 -11.17 -3.88
CA GLU A 82 -10.53 -12.49 -4.18
C GLU A 82 -10.87 -13.51 -3.09
N GLU A 83 -10.82 -13.12 -1.81
CA GLU A 83 -11.26 -13.96 -0.69
C GLU A 83 -12.74 -14.36 -0.85
N LEU A 84 -13.62 -13.40 -1.06
CA LEU A 84 -15.06 -13.65 -1.25
C LEU A 84 -15.35 -14.51 -2.49
N ARG A 85 -14.58 -14.35 -3.57
CA ARG A 85 -14.68 -15.21 -4.75
C ARG A 85 -14.32 -16.66 -4.39
N GLY A 86 -13.24 -16.87 -3.65
CA GLY A 86 -12.83 -18.18 -3.16
C GLY A 86 -13.89 -18.82 -2.27
N GLU A 87 -14.43 -18.08 -1.30
CA GLU A 87 -15.50 -18.56 -0.42
C GLU A 87 -16.76 -18.95 -1.18
N ARG A 88 -17.20 -18.07 -2.09
CA ARG A 88 -18.37 -18.33 -2.96
C ARG A 88 -18.15 -19.60 -3.78
N ASP A 89 -16.99 -19.75 -4.41
CA ASP A 89 -16.70 -20.88 -5.28
C ASP A 89 -16.64 -22.19 -4.47
N ALA A 90 -16.06 -22.16 -3.27
CA ALA A 90 -16.08 -23.28 -2.34
C ALA A 90 -17.52 -23.65 -1.91
N ALA A 91 -18.36 -22.66 -1.62
CA ALA A 91 -19.76 -22.88 -1.27
C ALA A 91 -20.56 -23.48 -2.45
N ILE A 92 -20.28 -23.07 -3.69
CA ILE A 92 -20.86 -23.66 -4.90
C ILE A 92 -20.41 -25.12 -5.06
N GLU A 93 -19.14 -25.44 -4.81
CA GLU A 93 -18.68 -26.84 -4.90
C GLU A 93 -19.22 -27.72 -3.78
N ALA A 94 -19.47 -27.14 -2.60
CA ALA A 94 -20.02 -27.86 -1.46
C ALA A 94 -21.42 -28.41 -1.71
N VAL A 95 -22.21 -27.79 -2.60
CA VAL A 95 -23.57 -28.30 -2.95
C VAL A 95 -23.55 -29.49 -3.92
N LEU A 96 -22.38 -29.83 -4.48
CA LEU A 96 -22.27 -30.95 -5.42
C LEU A 96 -22.26 -32.29 -4.69
N THR A 97 -22.69 -33.34 -5.39
CA THR A 97 -22.49 -34.72 -4.92
C THR A 97 -21.03 -35.15 -5.08
N PRO A 98 -20.55 -36.18 -4.35
CA PRO A 98 -19.18 -36.68 -4.51
C PRO A 98 -18.81 -37.03 -5.95
N GLY A 99 -19.71 -37.69 -6.69
CA GLY A 99 -19.48 -38.04 -8.10
C GLY A 99 -19.40 -36.82 -9.02
N GLN A 100 -20.21 -35.79 -8.76
CA GLN A 100 -20.14 -34.53 -9.52
C GLN A 100 -18.83 -33.76 -9.27
N ARG A 101 -18.33 -33.76 -8.02
CA ARG A 101 -17.03 -33.15 -7.70
C ARG A 101 -15.87 -33.86 -8.39
N GLU A 102 -15.87 -35.19 -8.40
CA GLU A 102 -14.82 -35.95 -9.09
C GLU A 102 -14.84 -35.64 -10.60
N ARG A 103 -16.03 -35.64 -11.21
CA ARG A 103 -16.16 -35.29 -12.63
C ARG A 103 -15.70 -33.85 -12.92
N LEU A 104 -16.01 -32.90 -12.04
CA LEU A 104 -15.55 -31.51 -12.17
C LEU A 104 -14.02 -31.41 -12.12
N LYS A 105 -13.37 -32.16 -11.24
CA LYS A 105 -11.91 -32.23 -11.12
C LYS A 105 -11.26 -32.74 -12.41
N GLU A 106 -11.75 -33.86 -12.96
CA GLU A 106 -11.26 -34.42 -14.22
C GLU A 106 -11.34 -33.39 -15.37
N LEU A 107 -12.47 -32.69 -15.48
CA LEU A 107 -12.69 -31.65 -16.51
C LEU A 107 -11.70 -30.47 -16.36
N ARG A 108 -11.41 -30.07 -15.11
CA ARG A 108 -10.43 -29.00 -14.83
C ARG A 108 -9.02 -29.41 -15.23
N GLU A 109 -8.63 -30.65 -14.94
CA GLU A 109 -7.32 -31.21 -15.34
C GLU A 109 -7.18 -31.31 -16.86
N GLU A 110 -8.22 -31.80 -17.55
CA GLU A 110 -8.25 -31.87 -19.01
C GLU A 110 -8.11 -30.48 -19.63
N ALA A 111 -8.86 -29.50 -19.14
CA ALA A 111 -8.77 -28.13 -19.61
C ALA A 111 -7.37 -27.53 -19.38
N ALA A 112 -6.72 -27.84 -18.26
CA ALA A 112 -5.36 -27.41 -17.98
C ALA A 112 -4.34 -28.02 -18.97
N ARG A 113 -4.45 -29.33 -19.25
CA ARG A 113 -3.63 -30.01 -20.26
C ARG A 113 -3.82 -29.39 -21.64
N ASN A 114 -5.06 -29.13 -22.04
CA ASN A 114 -5.37 -28.52 -23.33
C ASN A 114 -4.80 -27.10 -23.47
N ARG A 115 -4.87 -26.29 -22.40
CA ARG A 115 -4.24 -24.95 -22.38
C ARG A 115 -2.71 -25.04 -22.46
N ALA A 116 -2.09 -26.02 -21.81
CA ALA A 116 -0.65 -26.23 -21.90
C ALA A 116 -0.21 -26.64 -23.31
N ALA A 117 -0.94 -27.57 -23.93
CA ALA A 117 -0.66 -28.02 -25.30
C ALA A 117 -0.76 -26.88 -26.32
N ARG A 118 -1.79 -26.02 -26.22
CA ARG A 118 -1.93 -24.84 -27.12
C ARG A 118 -0.77 -23.87 -27.00
N ARG A 119 -0.33 -23.58 -25.77
CA ARG A 119 0.84 -22.70 -25.53
C ARG A 119 2.16 -23.26 -26.07
N GLN A 120 2.25 -24.57 -26.31
CA GLN A 120 3.44 -25.21 -26.89
C GLN A 120 3.42 -25.25 -28.42
N SER A 121 2.25 -25.03 -29.03
CA SER A 121 2.06 -25.02 -30.49
C SER A 121 2.00 -23.61 -31.10
N GLU A 122 2.06 -22.56 -30.27
CA GLU A 122 2.12 -21.14 -30.64
C GLU A 122 3.56 -20.63 -30.57
#